data_AF-A0A2E5F0I3-F1
#
_entry.id   AF-A0A2E5F0I3-F1
#
_cell.length_a   1.000
_cell.length_b   1.000
_cell.length_c   1.000
_cell.angle_alpha   90.00
_cell.angle_beta   90.00
_cell.angle_gamma   90.00
#
_symmetry.space_group_name_H-M   'P 1'
#
loop_
_entity.id
_entity.type
_entity.pdbx_description
1 polymer ?
#
loop_
_entity_poly.entity_id
_entity_poly.type
_entity_poly.pdbx_seq_one_letter_code
_entity_poly.pdbx_strand_id
1 'polypeptide(L)'
;MSTYFFSVNRGKKSLMIDLKAPEAKEIIHRIVGEVDVLTENFSPGTMDRLGFGYEELSKINEQLVYASTSGFGHTGPYRDRGAVDIIVQGMGGVMSTTGHESDPSPSRAGFTIGDIAAGMFTAVGVLSALVERGTSGKGQHVDVAMLDTQVALLENLVIRHLGTGEIQPRVGLRSPNYTPHQALPASDGWIVLAGVKDDNWQLFCGMIGADELAIDERFANNQLRTQNYKELEPLLFQVMSKKTKSEWIEILSEHFLIGPMNNIAEMAQDPQVNHRNMIVDVPTWTGGSLKVSNTPVKHSRTLGGAIKGASKPGEHTNEILETVGFSREEINSLIDTGVVAISPTIDD
;
A
#
# COMPACT_ATOMS: atom_id res chain seq x y z
N MET A 1 -11.23 -18.67 8.08
CA MET A 1 -11.51 -17.23 8.30
C MET A 1 -10.43 -16.42 7.59
N SER A 2 -10.79 -15.49 6.70
CA SER A 2 -9.80 -14.78 5.88
C SER A 2 -9.19 -13.61 6.65
N THR A 3 -7.90 -13.70 7.00
CA THR A 3 -7.15 -12.59 7.61
C THR A 3 -7.09 -11.36 6.70
N TYR A 4 -7.17 -11.56 5.38
CA TYR A 4 -7.24 -10.48 4.40
C TYR A 4 -8.53 -9.66 4.52
N PHE A 5 -9.68 -10.31 4.69
CA PHE A 5 -10.96 -9.59 4.86
C PHE A 5 -10.90 -8.66 6.09
N PHE A 6 -10.37 -9.16 7.20
CA PHE A 6 -10.21 -8.37 8.43
C PHE A 6 -9.17 -7.25 8.30
N SER A 7 -8.15 -7.41 7.45
CA SER A 7 -7.11 -6.38 7.31
C SER A 7 -7.61 -5.14 6.57
N VAL A 8 -8.54 -5.28 5.60
CA VAL A 8 -8.97 -4.16 4.73
C VAL A 8 -10.42 -3.67 4.91
N ASN A 9 -11.24 -4.33 5.75
CA ASN A 9 -12.66 -3.97 5.94
C ASN A 9 -13.05 -3.49 7.34
N ARG A 10 -12.06 -3.19 8.19
CA ARG A 10 -12.28 -2.66 9.53
C ARG A 10 -13.05 -1.34 9.53
N GLY A 11 -13.99 -1.18 10.46
CA GLY A 11 -14.78 0.04 10.63
C GLY A 11 -15.87 0.29 9.58
N LYS A 12 -16.03 -0.61 8.60
CA LYS A 12 -17.08 -0.51 7.57
C LYS A 12 -18.34 -1.24 8.02
N LYS A 13 -19.52 -0.64 7.80
CA LYS A 13 -20.80 -1.34 7.84
C LYS A 13 -20.96 -2.21 6.59
N SER A 14 -21.79 -3.26 6.66
CA SER A 14 -22.02 -4.19 5.55
C SER A 14 -23.50 -4.33 5.22
N LEU A 15 -23.83 -4.03 3.96
CA LEU A 15 -25.09 -4.33 3.29
C LEU A 15 -24.83 -5.47 2.29
N MET A 16 -25.65 -6.51 2.28
CA MET A 16 -25.67 -7.50 1.20
C MET A 16 -26.84 -7.19 0.26
N ILE A 17 -26.54 -7.04 -1.02
CA ILE A 17 -27.50 -6.70 -2.07
C ILE A 17 -27.09 -7.39 -3.38
N ASP A 18 -28.06 -7.96 -4.09
CA ASP A 18 -27.87 -8.39 -5.48
C ASP A 18 -28.06 -7.19 -6.41
N LEU A 19 -26.95 -6.64 -6.93
CA LEU A 19 -26.97 -5.51 -7.85
C LEU A 19 -27.63 -5.80 -9.21
N LYS A 20 -27.94 -7.07 -9.53
CA LYS A 20 -28.66 -7.44 -10.75
C LYS A 20 -30.17 -7.44 -10.60
N ALA A 21 -30.68 -7.41 -9.36
CA ALA A 21 -32.11 -7.34 -9.11
C ALA A 21 -32.65 -5.98 -9.57
N PRO A 22 -33.83 -5.92 -10.24
CA PRO A 22 -34.45 -4.66 -10.63
C PRO A 22 -34.62 -3.67 -9.46
N GLU A 23 -34.95 -4.19 -8.28
CA GLU A 23 -35.16 -3.45 -7.03
C GLU A 23 -33.88 -2.82 -6.50
N ALA A 24 -32.70 -3.36 -6.86
CA ALA A 24 -31.42 -2.79 -6.43
C ALA A 24 -31.24 -1.34 -6.93
N LYS A 25 -31.87 -1.00 -8.06
CA LYS A 25 -31.78 0.36 -8.61
C LYS A 25 -32.34 1.39 -7.65
N GLU A 26 -33.52 1.12 -7.08
CA GLU A 26 -34.13 2.01 -6.10
C GLU A 26 -33.28 2.13 -4.83
N ILE A 27 -32.78 1.01 -4.32
CA ILE A 27 -31.93 0.99 -3.13
C ILE A 27 -30.67 1.84 -3.33
N ILE A 28 -29.93 1.62 -4.42
CA ILE A 28 -28.69 2.35 -4.71
C ILE A 28 -28.98 3.83 -4.97
N HIS A 29 -30.07 4.17 -5.67
CA HIS A 29 -30.46 5.56 -5.89
C HIS A 29 -30.70 6.30 -4.57
N ARG A 30 -31.43 5.70 -3.63
CA ARG A 30 -31.68 6.31 -2.30
C ARG A 30 -30.38 6.44 -1.50
N ILE A 31 -29.50 5.44 -1.54
CA ILE A 31 -28.17 5.52 -0.90
C ILE A 31 -27.34 6.65 -1.51
N VAL A 32 -27.30 6.77 -2.83
CA VAL A 32 -26.52 7.79 -3.56
C VAL A 32 -26.97 9.22 -3.21
N GLY A 33 -28.25 9.40 -2.92
CA GLY A 33 -28.80 10.68 -2.44
C GLY A 33 -28.25 11.12 -1.08
N GLU A 34 -27.76 10.18 -0.26
CA GLU A 34 -27.35 10.42 1.13
C GLU A 34 -25.84 10.30 1.37
N VAL A 35 -25.05 9.95 0.35
CA VAL A 35 -23.58 9.76 0.47
C VAL A 35 -22.79 10.84 -0.27
N ASP A 36 -21.63 11.16 0.29
CA ASP A 36 -20.67 12.09 -0.35
C ASP A 36 -19.80 11.42 -1.41
N VAL A 37 -19.44 10.16 -1.18
CA VAL A 37 -18.43 9.44 -1.96
C VAL A 37 -18.92 8.02 -2.24
N LEU A 38 -18.81 7.59 -3.50
CA LEU A 38 -18.95 6.20 -3.91
C LEU A 38 -17.61 5.73 -4.47
N THR A 39 -17.08 4.62 -3.95
CA THR A 39 -15.86 4.01 -4.47
C THR A 39 -16.13 2.62 -5.02
N GLU A 40 -15.58 2.30 -6.19
CA GLU A 40 -15.71 0.98 -6.80
C GLU A 40 -14.40 0.57 -7.52
N ASN A 41 -14.25 -0.74 -7.72
CA ASN A 41 -13.09 -1.32 -8.39
C ASN A 41 -13.46 -2.48 -9.32
N PHE A 42 -14.66 -2.42 -9.92
CA PHE A 42 -15.05 -3.37 -10.96
C PHE A 42 -14.28 -3.11 -12.25
N SER A 43 -14.28 -4.08 -13.16
CA SER A 43 -13.74 -3.85 -14.50
C SER A 43 -14.51 -2.71 -15.18
N PRO A 44 -13.84 -1.80 -15.91
CA PRO A 44 -14.49 -0.68 -16.58
C PRO A 44 -15.75 -1.07 -17.38
N GLY A 45 -16.78 -0.24 -17.30
CA GLY A 45 -18.09 -0.47 -17.91
C GLY A 45 -19.01 -1.44 -17.15
N THR A 46 -18.56 -2.10 -16.08
CA THR A 46 -19.43 -3.00 -15.29
C THR A 46 -20.53 -2.23 -14.58
N MET A 47 -20.18 -1.16 -13.86
CA MET A 47 -21.16 -0.34 -13.16
C MET A 47 -22.11 0.37 -14.11
N ASP A 48 -21.64 0.78 -15.30
CA ASP A 48 -22.49 1.34 -16.35
C ASP A 48 -23.55 0.32 -16.82
N ARG A 49 -23.15 -0.93 -17.07
CA ARG A 49 -24.08 -2.01 -17.46
C ARG A 49 -25.09 -2.35 -16.37
N LEU A 50 -24.71 -2.20 -15.11
CA LEU A 50 -25.61 -2.39 -13.97
C LEU A 50 -26.52 -1.17 -13.72
N GLY A 51 -26.30 -0.05 -14.41
CA GLY A 51 -27.06 1.19 -14.22
C GLY A 51 -26.58 2.06 -13.06
N PHE A 52 -25.36 1.83 -12.56
CA PHE A 52 -24.74 2.50 -11.42
C PHE A 52 -23.45 3.24 -11.79
N GLY A 53 -23.33 3.62 -13.07
CA GLY A 53 -22.25 4.44 -13.59
C GLY A 53 -22.33 5.89 -13.10
N TYR A 54 -21.21 6.60 -13.16
CA TYR A 54 -21.13 7.99 -12.71
C TYR A 54 -22.13 8.91 -13.42
N GLU A 55 -22.28 8.78 -14.74
CA GLU A 55 -23.22 9.59 -15.53
C GLU A 55 -24.68 9.42 -15.10
N GLU A 56 -25.05 8.22 -14.61
CA GLU A 56 -26.40 7.97 -14.11
C GLU A 56 -26.56 8.47 -12.67
N LEU A 57 -25.58 8.20 -11.81
CA LEU A 57 -25.68 8.52 -10.39
C LEU A 57 -25.48 10.01 -10.07
N SER A 58 -24.70 10.73 -10.88
CA SER A 58 -24.51 12.18 -10.74
C SER A 58 -25.79 12.98 -11.01
N LYS A 59 -26.75 12.44 -11.78
CA LYS A 59 -28.08 13.05 -11.98
C LYS A 59 -28.94 12.99 -10.72
N ILE A 60 -28.64 12.06 -9.80
CA ILE A 60 -29.32 11.91 -8.52
C ILE A 60 -28.66 12.81 -7.48
N ASN A 61 -27.32 12.87 -7.49
CA ASN A 61 -26.53 13.66 -6.58
C ASN A 61 -25.41 14.39 -7.35
N GLU A 62 -25.63 15.67 -7.69
CA GLU A 62 -24.66 16.50 -8.40
C GLU A 62 -23.37 16.77 -7.58
N GLN A 63 -23.40 16.51 -6.27
CA GLN A 63 -22.28 16.63 -5.34
C GLN A 63 -21.52 15.32 -5.12
N LEU A 64 -21.87 14.25 -5.83
CA LEU A 64 -21.27 12.93 -5.68
C LEU A 64 -19.82 12.92 -6.19
N VAL A 65 -18.88 12.56 -5.31
CA VAL A 65 -17.54 12.14 -5.72
C VAL A 65 -17.59 10.63 -6.01
N TYR A 66 -17.46 10.26 -7.28
CA TYR A 66 -17.41 8.85 -7.69
C TYR A 66 -15.97 8.48 -7.97
N ALA A 67 -15.45 7.41 -7.37
CA ALA A 67 -14.07 7.00 -7.56
C ALA A 67 -13.99 5.56 -8.06
N SER A 68 -13.33 5.39 -9.21
CA SER A 68 -13.07 4.12 -9.85
C SER A 68 -11.60 3.75 -9.72
N THR A 69 -11.32 2.52 -9.33
CA THR A 69 -9.96 1.98 -9.30
C THR A 69 -9.87 0.74 -10.17
N SER A 70 -9.10 0.79 -11.25
CA SER A 70 -8.99 -0.32 -12.21
C SER A 70 -7.55 -0.58 -12.62
N GLY A 71 -7.29 -1.66 -13.36
CA GLY A 71 -5.94 -2.01 -13.80
C GLY A 71 -5.24 -0.94 -14.64
N PHE A 72 -5.98 -0.39 -15.60
CA PHE A 72 -5.45 0.45 -16.68
C PHE A 72 -6.27 1.73 -16.92
N GLY A 73 -7.21 2.06 -16.04
CA GLY A 73 -8.10 3.21 -16.18
C GLY A 73 -9.33 2.91 -17.04
N HIS A 74 -10.28 3.85 -17.07
CA HIS A 74 -11.52 3.74 -17.83
C HIS A 74 -11.39 4.16 -19.30
N THR A 75 -10.20 4.64 -19.69
CA THR A 75 -9.87 5.09 -21.04
C THR A 75 -8.60 4.43 -21.58
N GLY A 76 -8.29 4.65 -22.86
CA GLY A 76 -7.08 4.13 -23.47
C GLY A 76 -7.17 2.68 -23.96
N PRO A 77 -6.09 2.16 -24.56
CA PRO A 77 -6.10 0.90 -25.30
C PRO A 77 -6.24 -0.36 -24.42
N TYR A 78 -5.97 -0.24 -23.12
CA TYR A 78 -6.00 -1.37 -22.18
C TYR A 78 -7.19 -1.33 -21.21
N ARG A 79 -8.14 -0.41 -21.38
CA ARG A 79 -9.31 -0.26 -20.50
C ARG A 79 -10.08 -1.55 -20.25
N ASP A 80 -10.21 -2.41 -21.26
CA ASP A 80 -11.00 -3.64 -21.18
C ASP A 80 -10.17 -4.86 -20.69
N ARG A 81 -8.90 -4.66 -20.31
CA ARG A 81 -8.02 -5.74 -19.82
C ARG A 81 -8.14 -5.87 -18.30
N GLY A 82 -8.25 -7.12 -17.83
CA GLY A 82 -8.10 -7.44 -16.41
C GLY A 82 -6.66 -7.24 -15.94
N ALA A 83 -6.49 -6.79 -14.70
CA ALA A 83 -5.20 -6.69 -14.05
C ALA A 83 -5.27 -7.12 -12.60
N VAL A 84 -4.14 -7.61 -12.11
CA VAL A 84 -3.85 -7.84 -10.69
C VAL A 84 -2.46 -7.28 -10.42
N ASP A 85 -2.11 -7.08 -9.15
CA ASP A 85 -0.84 -6.50 -8.70
C ASP A 85 0.40 -6.91 -9.52
N ILE A 86 0.63 -8.21 -9.71
CA ILE A 86 1.83 -8.69 -10.43
C ILE A 86 1.88 -8.23 -11.89
N ILE A 87 0.73 -8.09 -12.55
CA ILE A 87 0.66 -7.62 -13.95
C ILE A 87 1.12 -6.18 -14.03
N VAL A 88 0.62 -5.31 -13.14
CA VAL A 88 0.99 -3.90 -13.16
C VAL A 88 2.40 -3.66 -12.66
N GLN A 89 2.92 -4.46 -11.71
CA GLN A 89 4.34 -4.40 -11.33
C GLN A 89 5.26 -4.74 -12.50
N GLY A 90 4.90 -5.76 -13.28
CA GLY A 90 5.65 -6.15 -14.48
C GLY A 90 5.59 -5.09 -15.57
N MET A 91 4.39 -4.61 -15.89
CA MET A 91 4.20 -3.60 -16.94
C MET A 91 4.73 -2.22 -16.55
N GLY A 92 4.63 -1.85 -15.28
CA GLY A 92 5.08 -0.56 -14.76
C GLY A 92 6.60 -0.45 -14.66
N GLY A 93 7.34 -1.57 -14.69
CA GLY A 93 8.81 -1.58 -14.61
C GLY A 93 9.38 -1.84 -13.20
N VAL A 94 8.53 -2.05 -12.19
CA VAL A 94 8.99 -2.37 -10.82
C VAL A 94 9.79 -3.67 -10.78
N MET A 95 9.33 -4.70 -11.51
CA MET A 95 10.00 -5.99 -11.52
C MET A 95 11.34 -5.96 -12.26
N SER A 96 11.52 -5.07 -13.25
CA SER A 96 12.77 -4.99 -14.01
C SER A 96 13.92 -4.44 -13.17
N THR A 97 13.61 -3.60 -12.17
CA THR A 97 14.58 -2.97 -11.27
C THR A 97 14.73 -3.69 -9.93
N THR A 98 13.94 -4.73 -9.66
CA THR A 98 13.90 -5.42 -8.37
C THR A 98 14.52 -6.81 -8.45
N GLY A 99 15.43 -7.12 -7.53
CA GLY A 99 16.14 -8.41 -7.43
C GLY A 99 17.65 -8.24 -7.33
N HIS A 100 18.37 -9.37 -7.20
CA HIS A 100 19.84 -9.37 -7.15
C HIS A 100 20.45 -9.24 -8.55
N GLU A 101 21.60 -8.56 -8.64
CA GLU A 101 22.37 -8.42 -9.89
C GLU A 101 22.87 -9.79 -10.39
N SER A 102 23.23 -10.69 -9.48
CA SER A 102 23.72 -12.04 -9.81
C SER A 102 22.63 -13.01 -10.28
N ASP A 103 21.35 -12.69 -10.05
CA ASP A 103 20.22 -13.51 -10.51
C ASP A 103 19.62 -12.90 -11.79
N PRO A 104 19.61 -13.63 -12.92
CA PRO A 104 18.98 -13.13 -14.14
C PRO A 104 17.45 -12.95 -14.00
N SER A 105 16.82 -13.59 -13.01
CA SER A 105 15.37 -13.58 -12.80
C SER A 105 14.91 -12.28 -12.10
N PRO A 106 13.89 -11.58 -12.62
CA PRO A 106 13.31 -10.43 -11.92
C PRO A 106 12.52 -10.87 -10.68
N SER A 107 12.46 -10.00 -9.67
CA SER A 107 11.67 -10.22 -8.46
C SER A 107 10.52 -9.22 -8.38
N ARG A 108 9.38 -9.64 -7.83
CA ARG A 108 8.32 -8.71 -7.43
C ARG A 108 8.59 -8.15 -6.04
N ALA A 109 7.95 -7.03 -5.69
CA ALA A 109 7.92 -6.58 -4.30
C ALA A 109 7.25 -7.65 -3.40
N GLY A 110 7.70 -7.77 -2.15
CA GLY A 110 7.20 -8.81 -1.23
C GLY A 110 5.70 -8.69 -0.87
N PHE A 111 5.09 -7.53 -1.12
CA PHE A 111 3.68 -7.24 -0.87
C PHE A 111 2.99 -6.74 -2.16
N THR A 112 1.69 -6.45 -2.10
CA THR A 112 0.90 -5.99 -3.25
C THR A 112 1.01 -4.47 -3.43
N ILE A 113 2.20 -3.98 -3.80
CA ILE A 113 2.45 -2.53 -3.94
C ILE A 113 1.53 -1.87 -4.95
N GLY A 114 1.13 -2.56 -6.03
CA GLY A 114 0.18 -2.05 -7.01
C GLY A 114 -1.21 -1.82 -6.42
N ASP A 115 -1.73 -2.81 -5.68
CA ASP A 115 -3.05 -2.68 -5.04
C ASP A 115 -3.05 -1.59 -3.97
N ILE A 116 -2.01 -1.55 -3.13
CA ILE A 116 -1.91 -0.57 -2.03
C ILE A 116 -1.69 0.85 -2.58
N ALA A 117 -0.84 1.01 -3.60
CA ALA A 117 -0.64 2.30 -4.25
C ALA A 117 -1.93 2.82 -4.88
N ALA A 118 -2.63 1.98 -5.65
CA ALA A 118 -3.92 2.34 -6.24
C ALA A 118 -4.92 2.79 -5.16
N GLY A 119 -5.09 2.02 -4.08
CA GLY A 119 -5.96 2.42 -2.97
C GLY A 119 -5.57 3.76 -2.32
N MET A 120 -4.26 4.03 -2.16
CA MET A 120 -3.78 5.30 -1.60
C MET A 120 -4.01 6.47 -2.56
N PHE A 121 -3.72 6.31 -3.85
CA PHE A 121 -3.96 7.36 -4.86
C PHE A 121 -5.46 7.62 -5.05
N THR A 122 -6.31 6.59 -4.99
CA THR A 122 -7.78 6.77 -4.97
C THR A 122 -8.22 7.58 -3.75
N ALA A 123 -7.69 7.28 -2.56
CA ALA A 123 -7.99 8.09 -1.37
C ALA A 123 -7.53 9.55 -1.53
N VAL A 124 -6.35 9.79 -2.10
CA VAL A 124 -5.85 11.15 -2.40
C VAL A 124 -6.76 11.86 -3.41
N GLY A 125 -7.17 11.19 -4.48
CA GLY A 125 -8.08 11.74 -5.49
C GLY A 125 -9.48 12.06 -4.93
N VAL A 126 -10.01 11.20 -4.05
CA VAL A 126 -11.26 11.48 -3.33
C VAL A 126 -11.11 12.71 -2.45
N LEU A 127 -10.02 12.81 -1.68
CA LEU A 127 -9.78 13.96 -0.81
C LEU A 127 -9.63 15.26 -1.61
N SER A 128 -8.94 15.23 -2.76
CA SER A 128 -8.82 16.42 -3.61
C SER A 128 -10.16 16.82 -4.23
N ALA A 129 -10.96 15.86 -4.69
CA ALA A 129 -12.29 16.11 -5.23
C ALA A 129 -13.25 16.67 -4.15
N LEU A 130 -13.17 16.20 -2.91
CA LEU A 130 -13.96 16.76 -1.80
C LEU A 130 -13.56 18.21 -1.47
N VAL A 131 -12.27 18.55 -1.57
CA VAL A 131 -11.78 19.93 -1.41
C VAL A 131 -12.25 20.82 -2.56
N GLU A 132 -12.18 20.34 -3.81
CA GLU A 132 -12.68 21.03 -4.99
C GLU A 132 -14.18 21.30 -4.88
N ARG A 133 -14.96 20.28 -4.50
CA ARG A 133 -16.40 20.37 -4.25
C ARG A 133 -16.75 21.45 -3.24
N GLY A 134 -15.92 21.67 -2.22
CA GLY A 134 -16.12 22.75 -1.25
C GLY A 134 -16.07 24.16 -1.87
N THR A 135 -15.46 24.30 -3.06
CA THR A 135 -15.38 25.55 -3.82
C THR A 135 -16.43 25.60 -4.94
N SER A 136 -16.55 24.52 -5.72
CA SER A 136 -17.42 24.47 -6.90
C SER A 136 -18.88 24.14 -6.58
N GLY A 137 -19.12 23.47 -5.45
CA GLY A 137 -20.39 22.85 -5.11
C GLY A 137 -20.72 21.61 -5.95
N LYS A 138 -19.76 21.04 -6.70
CA LYS A 138 -19.98 19.93 -7.62
C LYS A 138 -19.09 18.73 -7.31
N GLY A 139 -19.63 17.54 -7.51
CA GLY A 139 -18.88 16.30 -7.51
C GLY A 139 -18.13 16.08 -8.82
N GLN A 140 -17.35 15.00 -8.88
CA GLN A 140 -16.63 14.58 -10.08
C GLN A 140 -16.30 13.08 -10.05
N HIS A 141 -15.99 12.54 -11.22
CA HIS A 141 -15.41 11.19 -11.35
C HIS A 141 -13.89 11.25 -11.15
N VAL A 142 -13.38 10.38 -10.27
CA VAL A 142 -11.96 10.14 -10.00
C VAL A 142 -11.61 8.77 -10.59
N ASP A 143 -10.84 8.73 -11.67
CA ASP A 143 -10.35 7.50 -12.30
C ASP A 143 -8.88 7.26 -11.95
N VAL A 144 -8.58 6.14 -11.28
CA VAL A 144 -7.22 5.75 -10.91
C VAL A 144 -6.88 4.39 -11.52
N ALA A 145 -5.85 4.40 -12.37
CA ALA A 145 -5.28 3.19 -12.92
C ALA A 145 -4.13 2.66 -12.04
N MET A 146 -4.16 1.37 -11.73
CA MET A 146 -3.08 0.69 -11.02
C MET A 146 -1.73 0.86 -11.75
N LEU A 147 -1.71 0.76 -13.09
CA LEU A 147 -0.49 0.98 -13.87
C LEU A 147 0.09 2.40 -13.69
N ASP A 148 -0.76 3.44 -13.72
CA ASP A 148 -0.33 4.83 -13.57
C ASP A 148 0.33 5.05 -12.20
N THR A 149 -0.18 4.40 -11.16
CA THR A 149 0.44 4.47 -9.83
C THR A 149 1.83 3.86 -9.79
N GLN A 150 2.11 2.83 -10.61
CA GLN A 150 3.46 2.27 -10.71
C GLN A 150 4.42 3.26 -11.36
N VAL A 151 3.98 3.91 -12.44
CA VAL A 151 4.76 4.95 -13.13
C VAL A 151 5.08 6.10 -12.18
N ALA A 152 4.09 6.55 -11.39
CA ALA A 152 4.29 7.61 -10.40
C ALA A 152 5.27 7.20 -9.28
N LEU A 153 5.16 5.98 -8.76
CA LEU A 153 6.01 5.49 -7.65
C LEU A 153 7.47 5.25 -8.04
N LEU A 154 7.75 4.94 -9.31
CA LEU A 154 9.12 4.75 -9.79
C LEU A 154 9.91 6.08 -9.82
N GLU A 155 9.23 7.22 -9.79
CA GLU A 155 9.78 8.55 -9.53
C GLU A 155 11.09 8.82 -10.30
N ASN A 156 12.24 8.88 -9.62
CA ASN A 156 13.54 9.16 -10.25
C ASN A 156 13.94 8.17 -11.35
N LEU A 157 13.52 6.90 -11.26
CA LEU A 157 13.88 5.87 -12.25
C LEU A 157 13.32 6.19 -13.63
N VAL A 158 12.07 6.66 -13.68
CA VAL A 158 11.41 7.07 -14.94
C VAL A 158 12.11 8.29 -15.51
N ILE A 159 12.31 9.33 -14.69
CA ILE A 159 12.91 10.59 -15.14
C ILE A 159 14.36 10.39 -15.59
N ARG A 160 15.14 9.57 -14.88
CA ARG A 160 16.52 9.28 -15.28
C ARG A 160 16.55 8.58 -16.63
N HIS A 161 15.73 7.56 -16.83
CA HIS A 161 15.68 6.88 -18.12
C HIS A 161 15.26 7.82 -19.25
N LEU A 162 14.22 8.63 -19.05
CA LEU A 162 13.78 9.60 -20.06
C LEU A 162 14.82 10.69 -20.34
N GLY A 163 15.65 11.04 -19.36
CA GLY A 163 16.70 12.05 -19.49
C GLY A 163 18.01 11.54 -20.08
N THR A 164 18.42 10.29 -19.81
CA THR A 164 19.73 9.75 -20.20
C THR A 164 19.66 8.58 -21.18
N GLY A 165 18.50 7.95 -21.34
CA GLY A 165 18.33 6.70 -22.09
C GLY A 165 18.83 5.46 -21.35
N GLU A 166 19.42 5.60 -20.17
CA GLU A 166 19.97 4.48 -19.41
C GLU A 166 18.87 3.69 -18.71
N ILE A 167 18.96 2.36 -18.75
CA ILE A 167 18.07 1.47 -18.03
C ILE A 167 18.75 1.10 -16.72
N GLN A 168 18.07 1.29 -15.57
CA GLN A 168 18.61 0.86 -14.29
C GLN A 168 18.75 -0.68 -14.26
N PRO A 169 19.96 -1.22 -14.00
CA PRO A 169 20.08 -2.63 -13.68
C PRO A 169 19.52 -2.92 -12.29
N ARG A 170 19.23 -4.19 -12.02
CA ARG A 170 18.99 -4.69 -10.66
C ARG A 170 20.29 -4.60 -9.87
N VAL A 171 20.21 -4.08 -8.64
CA VAL A 171 21.38 -3.85 -7.78
C VAL A 171 21.34 -4.63 -6.46
N GLY A 172 20.31 -5.45 -6.23
CA GLY A 172 20.18 -6.25 -5.02
C GLY A 172 19.98 -5.37 -3.77
N LEU A 173 20.89 -5.51 -2.81
CA LEU A 173 20.77 -4.93 -1.48
C LEU A 173 21.15 -3.45 -1.39
N ARG A 174 21.78 -2.89 -2.43
CA ARG A 174 22.44 -1.57 -2.37
C ARG A 174 21.67 -0.46 -3.06
N SER A 175 21.97 0.76 -2.64
CA SER A 175 21.72 1.96 -3.43
C SER A 175 22.61 1.96 -4.67
N PRO A 176 22.11 2.36 -5.85
CA PRO A 176 22.95 2.50 -7.04
C PRO A 176 23.96 3.66 -6.93
N ASN A 177 23.72 4.61 -6.03
CA ASN A 177 24.42 5.90 -6.01
C ASN A 177 25.34 6.10 -4.80
N TYR A 178 25.15 5.32 -3.73
CA TYR A 178 25.86 5.49 -2.47
C TYR A 178 26.41 4.16 -1.97
N THR A 179 27.67 4.15 -1.53
CA THR A 179 28.34 2.92 -1.09
C THR A 179 29.23 3.20 0.14
N PRO A 180 28.99 2.53 1.29
CA PRO A 180 27.90 1.60 1.57
C PRO A 180 26.57 2.33 1.84
N HIS A 181 25.50 1.83 1.22
CA HIS A 181 24.12 2.18 1.53
C HIS A 181 23.27 0.97 1.18
N GLN A 182 23.13 0.04 2.12
CA GLN A 182 22.62 -1.30 1.85
C GLN A 182 22.31 -2.10 3.11
N ALA A 183 21.73 -3.29 2.91
CA ALA A 183 21.77 -4.34 3.91
C ALA A 183 23.18 -4.96 4.04
N LEU A 184 23.64 -5.14 5.27
CA LEU A 184 24.90 -5.79 5.62
C LEU A 184 24.62 -6.94 6.61
N PRO A 185 25.34 -8.07 6.52
CA PRO A 185 25.12 -9.19 7.42
C PRO A 185 25.58 -8.87 8.84
N ALA A 186 24.95 -9.51 9.80
CA ALA A 186 25.33 -9.59 11.20
C ALA A 186 25.36 -11.07 11.62
N SER A 187 25.92 -11.40 12.78
CA SER A 187 26.02 -12.80 13.24
C SER A 187 24.65 -13.46 13.50
N ASP A 188 23.60 -12.67 13.72
CA ASP A 188 22.23 -13.08 14.02
C ASP A 188 21.19 -12.53 13.00
N GLY A 189 21.64 -12.11 11.80
CA GLY A 189 20.75 -11.65 10.73
C GLY A 189 21.37 -10.56 9.87
N TRP A 190 20.64 -9.46 9.69
CA TRP A 190 21.05 -8.33 8.84
C TRP A 190 20.73 -7.00 9.51
N ILE A 191 21.58 -6.00 9.23
CA ILE A 191 21.30 -4.59 9.50
C ILE A 191 21.18 -3.84 8.17
N VAL A 192 20.53 -2.68 8.19
CA VAL A 192 20.53 -1.74 7.07
C VAL A 192 21.35 -0.53 7.49
N LEU A 193 22.31 -0.14 6.66
CA LEU A 193 23.20 0.98 6.88
C LEU A 193 23.02 2.03 5.78
N ALA A 194 22.96 3.29 6.16
CA ALA A 194 22.98 4.44 5.27
C ALA A 194 23.75 5.62 5.92
N GLY A 195 24.04 6.64 5.12
CA GLY A 195 24.66 7.87 5.61
C GLY A 195 26.19 7.83 5.73
N VAL A 196 26.84 6.77 5.23
CA VAL A 196 28.29 6.77 5.05
C VAL A 196 28.64 7.60 3.82
N LYS A 197 29.45 8.63 4.03
CA LYS A 197 29.86 9.66 3.09
C LYS A 197 31.38 9.79 3.10
N ASP A 198 31.93 10.55 2.17
CA ASP A 198 33.40 10.69 2.06
C ASP A 198 34.03 11.38 3.27
N ASP A 199 33.33 12.33 3.88
CA ASP A 199 33.78 13.06 5.07
C ASP A 199 33.77 12.22 6.36
N ASN A 200 33.10 11.06 6.37
CA ASN A 200 33.03 10.17 7.52
C ASN A 200 33.41 8.70 7.21
N TRP A 201 33.95 8.42 6.02
CA TRP A 201 34.39 7.07 5.61
C TRP A 201 35.46 6.50 6.55
N GLN A 202 36.48 7.29 6.88
CA GLN A 202 37.55 6.85 7.77
C GLN A 202 37.03 6.53 9.17
N LEU A 203 36.10 7.34 9.69
CA LEU A 203 35.44 7.08 10.95
C LEU A 203 34.65 5.77 10.90
N PHE A 204 33.87 5.54 9.84
CA PHE A 204 33.14 4.29 9.64
C PHE A 204 34.07 3.07 9.69
N CYS A 205 35.16 3.10 8.91
CA CYS A 205 36.16 2.04 8.88
C CYS A 205 36.78 1.77 10.25
N GLY A 206 37.18 2.82 10.98
CA GLY A 206 37.74 2.67 12.33
C GLY A 206 36.73 2.08 13.33
N MET A 207 35.46 2.51 13.26
CA MET A 207 34.41 2.01 14.15
C MET A 207 34.06 0.53 13.92
N ILE A 208 34.18 0.03 12.69
CA ILE A 208 34.01 -1.40 12.39
C ILE A 208 35.31 -2.20 12.55
N GLY A 209 36.43 -1.55 12.87
CA GLY A 209 37.75 -2.17 13.03
C GLY A 209 38.35 -2.66 11.71
N ALA A 210 38.14 -1.91 10.64
CA ALA A 210 38.62 -2.19 9.28
C ALA A 210 39.41 -0.98 8.73
N ASP A 211 40.36 -0.48 9.51
CA ASP A 211 41.19 0.70 9.19
C ASP A 211 41.90 0.57 7.82
N GLU A 212 42.20 -0.65 7.37
CA GLU A 212 42.76 -0.91 6.05
C GLU A 212 41.86 -0.42 4.90
N LEU A 213 40.54 -0.44 5.07
CA LEU A 213 39.60 0.07 4.07
C LEU A 213 39.61 1.61 3.99
N ALA A 214 40.03 2.29 5.06
CA ALA A 214 40.09 3.75 5.12
C ALA A 214 41.22 4.32 4.25
N ILE A 215 42.29 3.54 4.06
CA ILE A 215 43.51 3.94 3.34
C ILE A 215 43.65 3.28 1.96
N ASP A 216 42.77 2.34 1.62
CA ASP A 216 42.77 1.71 0.30
C ASP A 216 42.30 2.72 -0.77
N GLU A 217 43.16 3.01 -1.74
CA GLU A 217 42.88 3.99 -2.81
C GLU A 217 41.64 3.61 -3.63
N ARG A 218 41.27 2.32 -3.71
CA ARG A 218 40.05 1.85 -4.39
C ARG A 218 38.78 2.33 -3.69
N PHE A 219 38.85 2.71 -2.41
CA PHE A 219 37.71 3.09 -1.58
C PHE A 219 37.77 4.55 -1.10
N ALA A 220 38.69 5.35 -1.65
CA ALA A 220 38.99 6.71 -1.19
C ALA A 220 37.81 7.68 -1.26
N ASN A 221 36.85 7.46 -2.17
CA ASN A 221 35.62 8.26 -2.26
C ASN A 221 34.43 7.40 -2.72
N ASN A 222 33.23 7.95 -2.64
CA ASN A 222 31.99 7.23 -2.93
C ASN A 222 31.96 6.68 -4.36
N GLN A 223 32.41 7.47 -5.34
CA GLN A 223 32.45 7.03 -6.73
C GLN A 223 33.35 5.79 -6.88
N LEU A 224 34.54 5.81 -6.29
CA LEU A 224 35.48 4.69 -6.34
C LEU A 224 34.94 3.48 -5.56
N ARG A 225 34.29 3.68 -4.41
CA ARG A 225 33.60 2.60 -3.67
C ARG A 225 32.49 1.96 -4.49
N THR A 226 31.70 2.75 -5.21
CA THR A 226 30.64 2.23 -6.08
C THR A 226 31.21 1.49 -7.30
N GLN A 227 32.31 1.96 -7.89
CA GLN A 227 32.99 1.29 -9.01
C GLN A 227 33.63 -0.03 -8.59
N ASN A 228 34.27 -0.07 -7.41
CA ASN A 228 34.94 -1.24 -6.85
C ASN A 228 34.04 -2.00 -5.85
N TYR A 229 32.72 -1.95 -6.06
CA TYR A 229 31.75 -2.56 -5.15
C TYR A 229 31.96 -4.07 -5.00
N LYS A 230 32.29 -4.76 -6.09
CA LYS A 230 32.51 -6.20 -6.12
C LYS A 230 33.68 -6.63 -5.24
N GLU A 231 34.68 -5.76 -5.09
CA GLU A 231 35.81 -5.96 -4.18
C GLU A 231 35.49 -5.52 -2.74
N LEU A 232 34.70 -4.45 -2.56
CA LEU A 232 34.38 -3.90 -1.24
C LEU A 232 33.36 -4.75 -0.46
N GLU A 233 32.32 -5.25 -1.13
CA GLU A 233 31.21 -5.96 -0.47
C GLU A 233 31.68 -7.17 0.34
N PRO A 234 32.52 -8.08 -0.18
CA PRO A 234 32.99 -9.23 0.60
C PRO A 234 33.77 -8.82 1.87
N LEU A 235 34.54 -7.72 1.80
CA LEU A 235 35.32 -7.21 2.93
C LEU A 235 34.39 -6.66 4.02
N LEU A 236 33.40 -5.84 3.64
CA LEU A 236 32.38 -5.35 4.56
C LEU A 236 31.59 -6.52 5.15
N PHE A 237 31.16 -7.50 4.34
CA PHE A 237 30.40 -8.63 4.82
C PHE A 237 31.18 -9.46 5.85
N GLN A 238 32.47 -9.68 5.62
CA GLN A 238 33.34 -10.40 6.54
C GLN A 238 33.46 -9.68 7.89
N VAL A 239 33.60 -8.35 7.89
CA VAL A 239 33.70 -7.56 9.13
C VAL A 239 32.37 -7.52 9.86
N MET A 240 31.29 -7.18 9.15
CA MET A 240 29.97 -6.98 9.73
C MET A 240 29.35 -8.29 10.26
N SER A 241 29.71 -9.45 9.72
CA SER A 241 29.22 -10.74 10.24
C SER A 241 29.74 -11.11 11.64
N LYS A 242 30.71 -10.36 12.19
CA LYS A 242 31.37 -10.68 13.47
C LYS A 242 30.58 -10.30 14.71
N LYS A 243 29.62 -9.39 14.62
CA LYS A 243 28.79 -8.92 15.74
C LYS A 243 27.31 -9.04 15.43
N THR A 244 26.51 -9.05 16.49
CA THR A 244 25.05 -9.09 16.39
C THR A 244 24.48 -7.77 15.85
N LYS A 245 23.23 -7.79 15.38
CA LYS A 245 22.49 -6.59 14.97
C LYS A 245 22.56 -5.48 16.04
N SER A 246 22.28 -5.84 17.29
CA SER A 246 22.22 -4.91 18.42
C SER A 246 23.57 -4.28 18.74
N GLU A 247 24.65 -5.07 18.73
CA GLU A 247 26.01 -4.53 18.95
C GLU A 247 26.40 -3.53 17.86
N TRP A 248 26.08 -3.80 16.59
CA TRP A 248 26.38 -2.83 15.52
C TRP A 248 25.56 -1.55 15.62
N ILE A 249 24.29 -1.66 16.00
CA ILE A 249 23.44 -0.49 16.23
C ILE A 249 24.02 0.35 17.37
N GLU A 250 24.43 -0.27 18.48
CA GLU A 250 25.07 0.43 19.60
C GLU A 250 26.37 1.13 19.17
N ILE A 251 27.21 0.46 18.37
CA ILE A 251 28.46 1.03 17.87
C ILE A 251 28.19 2.20 16.92
N LEU A 252 27.31 2.04 15.94
CA LEU A 252 27.24 2.94 14.77
C LEU A 252 26.18 4.03 14.85
N SER A 253 25.12 3.88 15.66
CA SER A 253 23.93 4.75 15.61
C SER A 253 24.13 6.20 16.00
N GLU A 254 25.21 6.53 16.73
CA GLU A 254 25.55 7.93 17.04
C GLU A 254 26.04 8.71 15.82
N HIS A 255 26.66 8.02 14.85
CA HIS A 255 27.32 8.65 13.70
C HIS A 255 26.67 8.30 12.35
N PHE A 256 25.94 7.20 12.27
CA PHE A 256 25.38 6.66 11.03
C PHE A 256 23.91 6.28 11.17
N LEU A 257 23.20 6.25 10.04
CA LEU A 257 21.81 5.77 10.00
C LEU A 257 21.83 4.25 9.90
N ILE A 258 21.49 3.59 11.00
CA ILE A 258 21.48 2.13 11.10
C ILE A 258 20.20 1.63 11.75
N GLY A 259 19.69 0.50 11.27
CA GLY A 259 18.57 -0.20 11.88
C GLY A 259 18.61 -1.70 11.62
N PRO A 260 17.91 -2.51 12.42
CA PRO A 260 17.84 -3.95 12.20
C PRO A 260 16.95 -4.26 10.99
N MET A 261 17.32 -5.28 10.21
CA MET A 261 16.39 -5.87 9.25
C MET A 261 15.47 -6.83 10.00
N ASN A 262 14.28 -6.35 10.34
CA ASN A 262 13.28 -7.12 11.07
C ASN A 262 12.45 -7.99 10.13
N ASN A 263 12.18 -9.23 10.52
CA ASN A 263 11.04 -9.98 10.00
C ASN A 263 9.72 -9.44 10.60
N ILE A 264 8.57 -9.96 10.15
CA ILE A 264 7.25 -9.47 10.58
C ILE A 264 7.01 -9.66 12.09
N ALA A 265 7.51 -10.75 12.69
CA ALA A 265 7.35 -11.02 14.11
C ALA A 265 8.18 -10.06 14.97
N GLU A 266 9.42 -9.77 14.55
CA GLU A 266 10.29 -8.77 15.19
C GLU A 266 9.69 -7.37 15.05
N MET A 267 9.22 -6.99 13.85
CA MET A 267 8.58 -5.69 13.61
C MET A 267 7.33 -5.49 14.47
N ALA A 268 6.49 -6.52 14.61
CA ALA A 268 5.28 -6.44 15.43
C ALA A 268 5.58 -6.25 16.93
N GLN A 269 6.81 -6.55 17.38
CA GLN A 269 7.27 -6.38 18.75
C GLN A 269 8.16 -5.14 18.92
N ASP A 270 8.45 -4.41 17.84
CA ASP A 270 9.37 -3.28 17.85
C ASP A 270 8.88 -2.16 18.81
N PRO A 271 9.75 -1.63 19.68
CA PRO A 271 9.36 -0.61 20.65
C PRO A 271 8.79 0.66 20.02
N GLN A 272 9.32 1.09 18.87
CA GLN A 272 8.84 2.27 18.18
C GLN A 272 7.50 1.99 17.48
N VAL A 273 7.32 0.83 16.86
CA VAL A 273 6.03 0.39 16.27
C VAL A 273 4.93 0.37 17.34
N ASN A 274 5.25 -0.18 18.52
CA ASN A 274 4.36 -0.22 19.68
C ASN A 274 4.07 1.17 20.23
N HIS A 275 5.11 2.00 20.46
CA HIS A 275 4.96 3.39 20.91
C HIS A 275 4.09 4.21 19.94
N ARG A 276 4.23 3.96 18.64
CA ARG A 276 3.44 4.63 17.59
C ARG A 276 2.01 4.11 17.48
N ASN A 277 1.61 3.12 18.26
CA ASN A 277 0.32 2.43 18.25
C ASN A 277 -0.03 1.90 16.85
N MET A 278 0.93 1.24 16.19
CA MET A 278 0.76 0.75 14.82
C MET A 278 0.19 -0.67 14.73
N ILE A 279 0.22 -1.45 15.81
CA ILE A 279 -0.46 -2.74 15.92
C ILE A 279 -1.48 -2.63 17.05
N VAL A 280 -2.76 -2.80 16.74
CA VAL A 280 -3.86 -2.67 17.72
C VAL A 280 -4.79 -3.87 17.66
N ASP A 281 -5.40 -4.21 18.80
CA ASP A 281 -6.43 -5.24 18.88
C ASP A 281 -7.79 -4.68 18.49
N VAL A 282 -8.50 -5.37 17.59
CA VAL A 282 -9.89 -5.06 17.24
C VAL A 282 -10.78 -6.28 17.51
N PRO A 283 -12.03 -6.09 17.95
CA PRO A 283 -12.96 -7.20 18.16
C PRO A 283 -13.30 -7.87 16.83
N THR A 284 -13.59 -9.17 16.86
CA THR A 284 -14.07 -9.92 15.69
C THR A 284 -15.51 -10.39 15.90
N TRP A 285 -16.31 -10.40 14.83
CA TRP A 285 -17.70 -10.88 14.89
C TRP A 285 -17.81 -12.40 15.13
N THR A 286 -16.70 -13.12 15.06
CA THR A 286 -16.59 -14.55 15.39
C THR A 286 -16.24 -14.82 16.84
N GLY A 287 -16.09 -13.77 17.66
CA GLY A 287 -15.62 -13.85 19.04
C GLY A 287 -14.10 -13.66 19.17
N GLY A 288 -13.69 -12.98 20.25
CA GLY A 288 -12.30 -12.63 20.51
C GLY A 288 -11.86 -11.32 19.83
N SER A 289 -10.55 -11.18 19.63
CA SER A 289 -9.92 -10.02 19.00
C SER A 289 -8.79 -10.45 18.05
N LEU A 290 -8.46 -9.56 17.11
CA LEU A 290 -7.37 -9.74 16.15
C LEU A 290 -6.46 -8.51 16.17
N LYS A 291 -5.13 -8.75 16.11
CA LYS A 291 -4.15 -7.68 15.91
C LYS A 291 -4.12 -7.24 14.45
N VAL A 292 -4.27 -5.94 14.22
CA VAL A 292 -4.28 -5.33 12.87
C VAL A 292 -3.39 -4.10 12.82
N SER A 293 -2.94 -3.74 11.62
CA SER A 293 -2.23 -2.49 11.38
C SER A 293 -3.15 -1.29 11.60
N ASN A 294 -2.67 -0.29 12.34
CA ASN A 294 -3.37 0.96 12.59
C ASN A 294 -3.04 2.03 11.52
N THR A 295 -3.68 3.20 11.58
CA THR A 295 -3.36 4.31 10.69
C THR A 295 -1.94 4.86 10.96
N PRO A 296 -1.12 5.12 9.92
CA PRO A 296 0.16 5.80 10.09
C PRO A 296 -0.01 7.32 10.28
N VAL A 297 -1.17 7.90 9.94
CA VAL A 297 -1.44 9.34 10.04
C VAL A 297 -1.84 9.70 11.48
N LYS A 298 -1.07 10.58 12.12
CA LYS A 298 -1.24 10.97 13.53
C LYS A 298 -1.55 12.45 13.60
N HIS A 299 -2.82 12.79 13.71
CA HIS A 299 -3.23 14.19 13.87
C HIS A 299 -3.04 14.64 15.31
N SER A 300 -2.66 15.89 15.50
CA SER A 300 -2.49 16.50 16.84
C SER A 300 -3.81 16.78 17.56
N ARG A 301 -4.93 16.88 16.81
CA ARG A 301 -6.25 17.24 17.35
C ARG A 301 -7.29 16.13 17.24
N THR A 302 -7.31 15.36 16.16
CA THR A 302 -8.34 14.35 15.89
C THR A 302 -7.76 12.94 16.04
N LEU A 303 -8.48 12.09 16.77
CA LEU A 303 -8.12 10.68 16.86
C LEU A 303 -8.61 9.96 15.60
N GLY A 304 -7.76 9.12 15.02
CA GLY A 304 -8.10 8.24 13.90
C GLY A 304 -7.60 6.83 14.15
N GLY A 305 -7.89 5.93 13.22
CA GLY A 305 -7.37 4.57 13.24
C GLY A 305 -8.42 3.47 13.44
N ALA A 306 -7.92 2.26 13.66
CA ALA A 306 -8.74 1.06 13.81
C ALA A 306 -9.34 0.99 15.22
N ILE A 307 -10.64 1.25 15.34
CA ILE A 307 -11.40 1.15 16.60
C ILE A 307 -12.34 -0.07 16.58
N LYS A 308 -12.91 -0.36 15.41
CA LYS A 308 -13.85 -1.48 15.19
C LYS A 308 -13.22 -2.51 14.27
N GLY A 309 -13.60 -3.78 14.45
CA GLY A 309 -13.27 -4.85 13.51
C GLY A 309 -14.00 -4.71 12.17
N ALA A 310 -13.80 -5.68 11.28
CA ALA A 310 -14.63 -5.82 10.10
C ALA A 310 -16.02 -6.32 10.52
N SER A 311 -17.07 -5.84 9.86
CA SER A 311 -18.42 -6.34 10.09
C SER A 311 -18.65 -7.70 9.45
N LYS A 312 -19.58 -8.48 10.03
CA LYS A 312 -20.08 -9.69 9.38
C LYS A 312 -20.82 -9.28 8.08
N PRO A 313 -20.72 -10.06 6.99
CA PRO A 313 -21.50 -9.77 5.80
C PRO A 313 -23.00 -9.68 6.11
N GLY A 314 -23.63 -8.58 5.67
CA GLY A 314 -25.07 -8.33 5.87
C GLY A 314 -25.47 -7.84 7.27
N GLU A 315 -24.51 -7.69 8.19
CA GLU A 315 -24.77 -7.31 9.60
C GLU A 315 -25.58 -6.01 9.73
N HIS A 316 -25.43 -5.08 8.78
CA HIS A 316 -26.03 -3.75 8.83
C HIS A 316 -27.08 -3.54 7.73
N THR A 317 -27.53 -4.60 7.04
CA THR A 317 -28.50 -4.50 5.94
C THR A 317 -29.76 -3.75 6.36
N ASN A 318 -30.41 -4.16 7.45
CA ASN A 318 -31.62 -3.50 7.94
C ASN A 318 -31.35 -2.03 8.31
N GLU A 319 -30.29 -1.76 9.09
CA GLU A 319 -29.96 -0.41 9.55
C GLU A 319 -29.72 0.55 8.37
N ILE A 320 -28.98 0.11 7.36
CA ILE A 320 -28.68 0.93 6.17
C ILE A 320 -29.95 1.21 5.38
N LEU A 321 -30.82 0.21 5.16
CA LEU A 321 -32.06 0.38 4.41
C LEU A 321 -33.07 1.28 5.15
N GLU A 322 -33.19 1.14 6.46
CA GLU A 322 -34.01 2.03 7.30
C GLU A 322 -33.52 3.48 7.22
N THR A 323 -32.19 3.69 7.23
CA THR A 323 -31.59 5.03 7.14
C THR A 323 -31.96 5.75 5.83
N VAL A 324 -32.10 5.01 4.73
CA VAL A 324 -32.48 5.57 3.42
C VAL A 324 -33.98 5.45 3.14
N GLY A 325 -34.78 5.25 4.19
CA GLY A 325 -36.24 5.43 4.16
C GLY A 325 -37.05 4.22 3.71
N PHE A 326 -36.50 3.01 3.75
CA PHE A 326 -37.31 1.80 3.59
C PHE A 326 -38.02 1.45 4.90
N SER A 327 -39.31 1.14 4.80
CA SER A 327 -40.12 0.59 5.89
C SER A 327 -39.70 -0.85 6.22
N ARG A 328 -40.11 -1.32 7.40
CA ARG A 328 -39.78 -2.68 7.83
C ARG A 328 -40.43 -3.73 6.93
N GLU A 329 -41.63 -3.43 6.44
CA GLU A 329 -42.37 -4.26 5.50
C GLU A 329 -41.65 -4.38 4.16
N GLU A 330 -41.16 -3.27 3.60
CA GLU A 330 -40.36 -3.27 2.36
C GLU A 330 -39.06 -4.05 2.54
N ILE A 331 -38.36 -3.86 3.67
CA ILE A 331 -37.11 -4.57 3.97
C ILE A 331 -37.34 -6.08 4.07
N ASN A 332 -38.39 -6.51 4.79
CA ASN A 332 -38.73 -7.93 4.88
C ASN A 332 -39.05 -8.50 3.49
N SER A 333 -39.79 -7.76 2.65
CA SER A 333 -40.06 -8.19 1.27
C SER A 333 -38.79 -8.33 0.42
N LEU A 334 -37.82 -7.42 0.56
CA LEU A 334 -36.53 -7.49 -0.14
C LEU A 334 -35.68 -8.69 0.34
N ILE A 335 -35.78 -9.05 1.62
CA ILE A 335 -35.13 -10.23 2.19
C ILE A 335 -35.79 -11.51 1.65
N ASP A 336 -37.12 -11.58 1.70
CA ASP A 336 -37.89 -12.77 1.28
C ASP A 336 -37.72 -13.08 -0.22
N THR A 337 -37.54 -12.03 -1.03
CA THR A 337 -37.27 -12.15 -2.48
C THR A 337 -35.79 -12.36 -2.81
N GLY A 338 -34.90 -12.34 -1.82
CA GLY A 338 -33.46 -12.56 -2.00
C GLY A 338 -32.70 -11.38 -2.61
N VAL A 339 -33.32 -10.20 -2.73
CA VAL A 339 -32.66 -8.97 -3.22
C VAL A 339 -31.59 -8.50 -2.25
N VAL A 340 -31.87 -8.61 -0.94
CA VAL A 340 -30.91 -8.30 0.13
C VAL A 340 -30.82 -9.44 1.13
N ALA A 341 -29.75 -9.48 1.91
CA ALA A 341 -29.57 -10.50 2.96
C ALA A 341 -29.00 -9.89 4.26
N ILE A 342 -29.38 -10.47 5.40
CA ILE A 342 -28.89 -10.06 6.73
C ILE A 342 -27.75 -10.95 7.26
N SER A 343 -27.43 -12.01 6.51
CA SER A 343 -26.31 -12.90 6.75
C SER A 343 -26.00 -13.70 5.48
N PRO A 344 -24.78 -14.24 5.32
CA PRO A 344 -24.50 -15.21 4.27
C PRO A 344 -25.47 -16.39 4.39
N THR A 345 -26.01 -16.84 3.26
CA THR A 345 -26.51 -18.22 3.15
C THR A 345 -25.29 -19.13 3.28
N ILE A 346 -25.25 -19.92 4.36
CA ILE A 346 -24.31 -21.03 4.43
C ILE A 346 -24.95 -22.11 3.57
N ASP A 347 -24.54 -22.18 2.31
CA ASP A 347 -24.77 -23.41 1.55
C ASP A 347 -23.89 -24.48 2.21
N ASP A 348 -24.52 -25.54 2.74
CA ASP A 348 -23.86 -26.71 3.34
C ASP A 348 -22.93 -27.44 2.34
#